data_AF-A0A519BQF7-F1
#
_entry.id   AF-A0A519BQF7-F1
#
_cell.length_a   1.000
_cell.length_b   1.000
_cell.length_c   1.000
_cell.angle_alpha   90.00
_cell.angle_beta   90.00
_cell.angle_gamma   90.00
#
_symmetry.space_group_name_H-M   'P 1'
#
loop_
_entity.id
_entity.type
_entity.pdbx_description
1 polymer ?
#
loop_
_entity_poly.entity_id
_entity_poly.type
_entity_poly.pdbx_seq_one_letter_code
_entity_poly.pdbx_strand_id
1 'polypeptide(L)'
;MAASYITVAKLNPFLSVLIIIISEVIVCILIFYFAQYLRKFNFFKNRLNKINDKWVKKGAYIGFFAGQLFMGTLFISLILGLVENRKNDVLFFYIPLIVSTVCYTMIYYYLSSHGINLMKNLL
;
A
#
# COMPACT_ATOMS: atom_id res chain seq x y z
N MET A 1 -8.93 -8.27 9.48
CA MET A 1 -7.66 -8.32 10.24
C MET A 1 -7.62 -7.29 11.39
N ALA A 2 -8.04 -6.03 11.20
CA ALA A 2 -8.09 -5.06 12.30
C ALA A 2 -9.03 -5.47 13.46
N ALA A 3 -10.22 -6.01 13.13
CA ALA A 3 -11.17 -6.49 14.12
C ALA A 3 -10.61 -7.65 14.97
N SER A 4 -9.89 -8.60 14.38
CA SER A 4 -9.37 -9.78 15.09
C SER A 4 -8.24 -9.45 16.07
N TYR A 5 -7.40 -8.44 15.79
CA TYR A 5 -6.37 -8.02 16.74
C TYR A 5 -6.95 -7.27 17.95
N ILE A 6 -8.01 -6.49 17.74
CA ILE A 6 -8.69 -5.76 18.81
C ILE A 6 -9.54 -6.71 19.67
N THR A 7 -10.22 -7.69 19.06
CA THR A 7 -11.12 -8.59 19.79
C THR A 7 -10.43 -9.79 20.44
N VAL A 8 -9.36 -10.34 19.83
CA VAL A 8 -8.72 -11.59 20.30
C VAL A 8 -7.50 -11.32 21.18
N ALA A 9 -6.74 -10.24 20.95
CA ALA A 9 -5.44 -10.03 21.59
C ALA A 9 -5.41 -8.95 22.69
N LYS A 10 -6.55 -8.29 23.00
CA LYS A 10 -6.64 -7.16 23.98
C LYS A 10 -5.57 -6.07 23.78
N LEU A 11 -5.02 -5.97 22.57
CA LEU A 11 -4.00 -4.99 22.25
C LEU A 11 -4.63 -3.61 22.11
N ASN A 12 -3.92 -2.59 22.61
CA ASN A 12 -4.34 -1.20 22.47
C ASN A 12 -4.61 -0.93 20.97
N PRO A 13 -5.81 -0.44 20.57
CA PRO A 13 -6.21 -0.31 19.17
C PRO A 13 -5.20 0.44 18.31
N PHE A 14 -4.50 1.42 18.90
CA PHE A 14 -3.42 2.14 18.24
C PHE A 14 -2.21 1.26 17.90
N LEU A 15 -1.84 0.33 18.79
CA LEU A 15 -0.72 -0.58 18.56
C LEU A 15 -1.06 -1.60 17.47
N SER A 16 -2.31 -2.10 17.43
CA SER A 16 -2.77 -2.99 16.37
C SER A 16 -2.78 -2.30 15.00
N VAL A 17 -3.23 -1.05 14.93
CA VAL A 17 -3.18 -0.23 13.72
C VAL A 17 -1.73 -0.03 13.26
N LEU A 18 -0.82 0.24 14.18
CA LEU A 18 0.59 0.47 13.87
C LEU A 18 1.27 -0.80 13.33
N ILE A 19 0.97 -1.97 13.90
CA ILE A 19 1.46 -3.26 13.40
C ILE A 19 0.97 -3.53 11.97
N ILE A 20 -0.30 -3.24 11.68
CA ILE A 20 -0.88 -3.43 10.32
C ILE A 20 -0.12 -2.55 9.32
N ILE A 21 0.05 -1.26 9.62
CA ILE A 21 0.76 -0.31 8.75
C ILE A 21 2.19 -0.81 8.48
N ILE A 22 2.92 -1.19 9.53
CA ILE A 22 4.30 -1.69 9.38
C ILE A 22 4.34 -2.95 8.51
N SER A 23 3.45 -3.91 8.79
CA SER A 23 3.42 -5.18 8.05
C SER A 23 3.16 -4.96 6.56
N GLU A 24 2.23 -4.08 6.22
CA GLU A 24 1.85 -3.82 4.83
C GLU A 24 2.97 -3.08 4.08
N VAL A 25 3.59 -2.09 4.73
CA VAL A 25 4.72 -1.37 4.17
C VAL A 25 5.90 -2.32 3.92
N ILE A 26 6.23 -3.21 4.86
CA ILE A 26 7.31 -4.19 4.71
C ILE A 26 7.04 -5.13 3.53
N VAL A 27 5.83 -5.70 3.44
CA VAL A 27 5.47 -6.61 2.35
C VAL A 27 5.56 -5.90 1.00
N CYS A 28 5.06 -4.66 0.90
CA CYS A 28 5.16 -3.88 -0.33
C CYS A 28 6.63 -3.60 -0.71
N ILE A 29 7.49 -3.27 0.26
CA ILE A 29 8.93 -3.07 0.02
C ILE A 29 9.60 -4.36 -0.47
N LEU A 30 9.30 -5.51 0.13
CA LEU A 30 9.85 -6.79 -0.30
C LEU A 30 9.49 -7.11 -1.74
N ILE A 31 8.22 -6.92 -2.11
CA ILE A 31 7.75 -7.12 -3.48
C ILE A 31 8.41 -6.15 -4.45
N PHE A 32 8.63 -4.91 -4.03
CA PHE A 32 9.33 -3.91 -4.84
C PHE A 32 10.75 -4.35 -5.19
N TYR A 33 11.51 -4.80 -4.20
CA TYR A 33 12.87 -5.31 -4.42
C TYR A 33 12.88 -6.61 -5.22
N PHE A 34 11.93 -7.50 -4.97
CA PHE A 34 11.75 -8.70 -5.78
C PHE A 34 11.47 -8.37 -7.25
N ALA A 35 10.65 -7.35 -7.51
CA ALA A 35 10.39 -6.84 -8.85
C ALA A 35 11.64 -6.22 -9.49
N GLN A 36 12.46 -5.48 -8.74
CA GLN A 36 13.75 -5.00 -9.23
C GLN A 36 14.70 -6.15 -9.59
N TYR A 37 14.70 -7.23 -8.80
CA TYR A 37 15.47 -8.44 -9.11
C TYR A 37 14.95 -9.11 -10.39
N LEU A 38 13.63 -9.27 -10.54
CA LEU A 38 13.00 -9.83 -11.73
C LEU A 38 13.26 -8.98 -12.99
N ARG A 39 13.46 -7.68 -12.85
CA ARG A 39 13.81 -6.80 -13.97
C ARG A 39 15.12 -7.19 -14.66
N LYS A 40 16.04 -7.86 -13.95
CA LYS A 40 17.31 -8.35 -14.54
C LYS A 40 17.07 -9.39 -15.65
N PHE A 41 15.90 -10.01 -15.69
CA PHE A 41 15.50 -10.89 -16.78
C PHE A 41 15.02 -10.05 -17.97
N ASN A 42 15.69 -10.20 -19.13
CA ASN A 42 15.42 -9.46 -20.37
C ASN A 42 13.96 -9.48 -20.85
N PHE A 43 13.14 -10.40 -20.33
CA PHE A 43 11.72 -10.54 -20.65
C PHE A 43 10.90 -9.27 -20.35
N PHE A 44 11.21 -8.59 -19.24
CA PHE A 44 10.45 -7.43 -18.80
C PHE A 44 10.96 -6.11 -19.40
N LYS A 45 12.25 -6.03 -19.71
CA LYS A 45 12.90 -4.81 -20.23
C LYS A 45 12.23 -4.25 -21.49
N ASN A 46 11.86 -5.12 -22.43
CA ASN A 46 11.28 -4.70 -23.72
C ASN A 46 9.83 -4.20 -23.62
N ARG A 47 9.04 -4.72 -22.66
CA ARG A 47 7.64 -4.28 -22.46
C ARG A 47 7.54 -3.02 -21.59
N LEU A 48 8.46 -2.86 -20.63
CA LEU A 48 8.43 -1.75 -19.67
C LEU A 48 9.05 -0.46 -20.19
N ASN A 49 9.92 -0.51 -21.19
CA ASN A 49 10.43 0.69 -21.88
C ASN A 49 9.34 1.54 -22.56
N LYS A 50 8.13 0.98 -22.75
CA LYS A 50 6.97 1.72 -23.28
C LYS A 50 6.16 2.45 -22.19
N ILE A 51 6.44 2.24 -20.91
CA ILE A 51 5.73 2.93 -19.83
C ILE A 51 6.24 4.38 -19.75
N ASN A 52 5.32 5.32 -19.96
CA ASN A 52 5.59 6.75 -19.98
C ASN A 52 6.00 7.26 -18.59
N ASP A 53 7.09 8.04 -18.50
CA ASP A 53 7.57 8.68 -17.26
C ASP A 53 6.47 9.47 -16.51
N LYS A 54 5.49 10.03 -17.24
CA LYS A 54 4.34 10.71 -16.62
C LYS A 54 3.48 9.77 -15.78
N TRP A 55 3.30 8.53 -16.22
CA TRP A 55 2.54 7.51 -15.50
C TRP A 55 3.28 7.09 -14.22
N VAL A 56 4.60 6.99 -14.28
CA VAL A 56 5.43 6.65 -13.12
C VAL A 56 5.34 7.73 -12.05
N LYS A 57 5.36 9.01 -12.44
CA LYS A 57 5.35 10.14 -11.49
C LYS A 57 3.98 10.41 -10.87
N LYS A 58 2.91 10.38 -11.66
CA LYS A 58 1.54 10.72 -11.20
C LYS A 58 0.68 9.48 -10.91
N GLY A 59 0.85 8.43 -11.70
CA GLY A 59 0.12 7.17 -11.55
C GLY A 59 0.53 6.38 -10.33
N ALA A 60 1.76 6.55 -9.79
CA ALA A 60 2.15 5.95 -8.52
C ALA A 60 1.27 6.43 -7.36
N TYR A 61 1.07 7.74 -7.23
CA TYR A 61 0.23 8.33 -6.18
C TYR A 61 -1.23 7.88 -6.31
N ILE A 62 -1.82 8.04 -7.49
CA ILE A 62 -3.21 7.64 -7.73
C ILE A 62 -3.36 6.12 -7.55
N GLY A 63 -2.38 5.36 -8.03
CA GLY A 63 -2.31 3.92 -7.90
C GLY A 63 -2.35 3.51 -6.45
N PHE A 64 -1.41 3.94 -5.61
CA PHE A 64 -1.37 3.51 -4.21
C PHE A 64 -2.66 3.85 -3.44
N PHE A 65 -3.23 5.04 -3.66
CA PHE A 65 -4.50 5.42 -3.03
C PHE A 65 -5.68 4.57 -3.51
N ALA A 66 -5.81 4.33 -4.81
CA ALA A 66 -6.87 3.46 -5.34
C ALA A 66 -6.64 1.98 -4.98
N GLY A 67 -5.38 1.54 -4.96
CA GLY A 67 -4.96 0.19 -4.66
C GLY A 67 -5.24 -0.21 -3.22
N GLN A 68 -5.20 0.73 -2.28
CA GLN A 68 -5.57 0.47 -0.88
C GLN A 68 -7.01 -0.03 -0.73
N LEU A 69 -7.92 0.38 -1.61
CA LEU A 69 -9.32 -0.06 -1.57
C LEU A 69 -9.53 -1.48 -2.13
N PHE A 70 -8.59 -2.03 -2.91
CA PHE A 70 -8.78 -3.26 -3.68
C PHE A 70 -7.61 -4.28 -3.61
N MET A 71 -6.77 -4.24 -2.57
CA MET A 71 -5.51 -5.02 -2.51
C MET A 71 -4.54 -4.75 -3.69
N GLY A 72 -4.73 -3.62 -4.39
CA GLY A 72 -3.93 -3.23 -5.54
C GLY A 72 -2.54 -2.70 -5.18
N THR A 73 -2.29 -2.33 -3.92
CA THR A 73 -1.01 -1.77 -3.45
C THR A 73 0.17 -2.69 -3.72
N LEU A 74 -0.01 -4.01 -3.58
CA LEU A 74 1.00 -5.01 -3.92
C LEU A 74 1.33 -5.02 -5.42
N PHE A 75 0.32 -4.97 -6.28
CA PHE A 75 0.51 -4.94 -7.72
C PHE A 75 1.16 -3.65 -8.19
N ILE A 76 0.78 -2.51 -7.60
CA ILE A 76 1.37 -1.22 -7.90
C ILE A 76 2.83 -1.18 -7.45
N SER A 77 3.14 -1.75 -6.27
CA SER A 77 4.52 -1.92 -5.81
C SER A 77 5.36 -2.75 -6.80
N LEU A 78 4.81 -3.85 -7.28
CA LEU A 78 5.47 -4.73 -8.25
C LEU A 78 5.69 -4.04 -9.60
N ILE A 79 4.66 -3.39 -10.14
CA ILE A 79 4.74 -2.67 -11.43
C ILE A 79 5.75 -1.54 -11.32
N LEU A 80 5.68 -0.74 -10.25
CA LEU A 80 6.66 0.29 -10.01
C LEU A 80 8.03 -0.35 -9.97
N GLY A 81 8.27 -1.35 -9.10
CA GLY A 81 9.53 -2.09 -8.98
C GLY A 81 10.19 -2.51 -10.31
N LEU A 82 9.39 -2.86 -11.32
CA LEU A 82 9.86 -3.22 -12.66
C LEU A 82 10.25 -2.03 -13.57
N VAL A 83 9.80 -0.81 -13.28
CA VAL A 83 10.10 0.39 -14.08
C VAL A 83 11.54 0.85 -13.87
N GLU A 84 12.22 1.15 -14.98
CA GLU A 84 13.67 1.45 -15.05
C GLU A 84 14.01 2.90 -14.69
N ASN A 85 13.16 3.87 -15.05
CA ASN A 85 13.51 5.30 -15.08
C ASN A 85 13.06 6.09 -13.83
N ARG A 86 13.29 5.54 -12.64
CA ARG A 86 12.90 6.19 -11.38
C ARG A 86 14.08 6.93 -10.78
N LYS A 87 14.13 8.24 -11.05
CA LYS A 87 15.16 9.13 -10.51
C LYS A 87 15.19 9.17 -8.96
N ASN A 88 14.08 8.86 -8.29
CA ASN A 88 14.00 8.89 -6.84
C ASN A 88 12.93 7.93 -6.29
N ASP A 89 13.32 6.73 -5.86
CA ASP A 89 12.41 5.73 -5.31
C ASP A 89 11.72 6.22 -4.03
N VAL A 90 12.37 7.08 -3.23
CA VAL A 90 11.77 7.65 -2.01
C VAL A 90 10.51 8.44 -2.35
N LEU A 91 10.59 9.29 -3.37
CA LEU A 91 9.51 10.22 -3.71
C LEU A 91 8.37 9.56 -4.50
N PHE A 92 8.64 8.51 -5.26
CA PHE A 92 7.67 7.86 -6.14
C PHE A 92 7.17 6.51 -5.64
N PHE A 93 7.77 5.95 -4.59
CA PHE A 93 7.34 4.69 -4.00
C PHE A 93 7.10 4.82 -2.49
N TYR A 94 8.12 5.18 -1.70
CA TYR A 94 8.02 5.17 -0.24
C TYR A 94 7.03 6.22 0.30
N ILE A 95 7.11 7.47 -0.16
CA ILE A 95 6.20 8.53 0.27
C ILE A 95 4.74 8.19 -0.09
N PRO A 96 4.39 7.87 -1.36
CA PRO A 96 3.03 7.46 -1.71
C PRO A 96 2.53 6.26 -0.91
N LEU A 97 3.37 5.23 -0.75
CA LEU A 97 3.02 4.01 -0.02
C LEU A 97 2.68 4.34 1.43
N ILE A 98 3.59 4.97 2.18
CA ILE A 98 3.40 5.28 3.59
C ILE A 98 2.20 6.22 3.78
N VAL A 99 2.10 7.29 3.00
CA VAL A 99 0.99 8.25 3.13
C VAL A 99 -0.34 7.58 2.81
N SER A 100 -0.42 6.77 1.75
CA SER A 100 -1.66 6.06 1.40
C SER A 100 -2.07 5.06 2.47
N THR A 101 -1.14 4.26 3.01
CA THR A 101 -1.41 3.27 4.04
C THR A 101 -1.84 3.94 5.35
N VAL A 102 -1.18 5.02 5.77
CA VAL A 102 -1.58 5.76 6.99
C VAL A 102 -2.96 6.38 6.82
N CYS A 103 -3.22 7.10 5.73
CA CYS A 103 -4.53 7.70 5.48
C CYS A 103 -5.64 6.65 5.41
N TYR A 104 -5.42 5.57 4.66
CA TYR A 104 -6.41 4.50 4.53
C TYR A 104 -6.71 3.86 5.88
N THR A 105 -5.69 3.54 6.66
CA THR A 105 -5.87 2.88 7.96
C THR A 105 -6.60 3.78 8.95
N MET A 106 -6.31 5.10 8.94
CA MET A 106 -7.02 6.09 9.77
C MET A 106 -8.49 6.22 9.38
N ILE A 107 -8.78 6.38 8.09
CA ILE A 107 -10.15 6.48 7.56
C ILE A 107 -10.93 5.20 7.89
N TYR A 108 -10.33 4.04 7.65
CA TYR A 108 -10.94 2.75 7.94
C TYR A 108 -11.21 2.55 9.43
N TYR A 109 -10.28 2.94 10.31
CA TYR A 109 -10.47 2.90 11.75
C TYR A 109 -11.63 3.80 12.19
N TYR A 110 -11.69 5.03 11.68
CA TYR A 110 -12.77 5.97 12.00
C TYR A 110 -14.14 5.46 11.53
N LEU A 111 -14.25 5.02 10.28
CA LEU A 111 -15.47 4.43 9.73
C LEU A 111 -15.92 3.19 10.51
N SER A 112 -14.98 2.32 10.88
CA SER A 112 -15.28 1.11 11.64
C SER A 112 -15.78 1.46 13.06
N SER A 113 -15.12 2.39 13.75
CA SER A 113 -15.56 2.84 15.08
C SER A 113 -16.95 3.49 15.04
N HIS A 114 -17.20 4.36 14.05
CA HIS A 114 -18.49 5.02 13.90
C HIS A 114 -19.59 4.03 13.51
N GLY A 115 -19.31 3.08 12.61
CA GLY A 115 -20.24 2.01 12.24
C GLY A 115 -20.62 1.11 13.41
N ILE A 116 -19.66 0.77 14.29
CA ILE A 116 -19.94 -0.02 15.50
C ILE A 116 -20.84 0.76 16.47
N ASN A 117 -20.58 2.05 16.67
CA ASN A 117 -21.43 2.89 17.53
C ASN A 117 -22.83 3.08 16.96
N LEU A 118 -22.95 3.21 15.63
CA LEU A 118 -24.24 3.33 14.97
C LEU A 118 -25.05 2.03 15.08
N MET A 119 -24.41 0.87 14.92
CA MET A 119 -25.04 -0.43 15.18
C MET A 119 -25.47 -0.59 16.63
N LYS A 120 -24.67 -0.15 17.60
CA LYS A 120 -25.03 -0.18 19.03
C LYS A 120 -26.22 0.71 19.41
N ASN A 121 -26.42 1.83 18.70
CA ASN A 121 -27.58 2.70 18.93
C ASN A 121 -28.84 2.21 18.21
N LEU A 122 -28.71 1.30 17.25
CA LEU A 122 -29.83 0.71 16.50
C LEU A 122 -30.35 -0.60 17.11
N LEU A 123 -29.60 -1.21 18.05
CA LEU A 123 -29.88 -2.48 18.72
C LEU A 123 -30.31 -2.23 20.17
#